data_AF-I0FEN5-F1
#
_entry.id   AF-I0FEN5-F1
#
_cell.length_a   1.000
_cell.length_b   1.000
_cell.length_c   1.000
_cell.angle_alpha   90.00
_cell.angle_beta   90.00
_cell.angle_gamma   90.00
#
_symmetry.space_group_name_H-M   'P 1'
#
loop_
_entity.id
_entity.type
_entity.pdbx_description
1 polymer ?
#
loop_
_entity_poly.entity_id
_entity_poly.type
_entity_poly.pdbx_seq_one_letter_code
_entity_poly.pdbx_strand_id
1 'polypeptide(L)'
;MGLNVDSKKSDVGKYFKTVQETVQGTKDKLNKIVAEMKAEKNPNAAGVESAVKKLVSETLDKIIAGAKEASEAIGDASEPIGNIAANNAGGAAGADVEKLVKGIKGIVDIVLKGVGNVDAGNDKKASDGSTARTA
;
A
#
# COMPACT_ATOMS: atom_id res chain seq x y z
N MET A 1 -7.54 -4.28 -15.10
CA MET A 1 -6.50 -3.91 -14.11
C MET A 1 -5.95 -5.19 -13.53
N GLY A 2 -4.64 -5.34 -13.43
CA GLY A 2 -4.02 -6.55 -12.92
C GLY A 2 -2.75 -6.90 -13.69
N LEU A 3 -2.18 -8.05 -13.34
CA LEU A 3 -1.00 -8.60 -14.00
C LEU A 3 -1.41 -9.37 -15.25
N ASN A 4 -0.56 -9.34 -16.26
CA ASN A 4 -0.63 -10.12 -17.48
C ASN A 4 0.73 -10.80 -17.74
N VAL A 5 0.83 -11.54 -18.83
CA VAL A 5 2.05 -12.29 -19.20
C VAL A 5 3.27 -11.40 -19.44
N ASP A 6 3.05 -10.13 -19.80
CA ASP A 6 4.11 -9.16 -20.09
C ASP A 6 4.42 -8.23 -18.90
N SER A 7 3.77 -8.46 -17.74
CA SER A 7 3.90 -7.57 -16.60
C SER A 7 5.28 -7.61 -15.98
N LYS A 8 5.82 -6.40 -15.78
CA LYS A 8 7.14 -6.20 -15.19
C LYS A 8 7.03 -5.97 -13.70
N LYS A 9 8.11 -6.22 -12.97
CA LYS A 9 8.20 -5.88 -11.55
C LYS A 9 7.90 -4.39 -11.32
N SER A 10 8.43 -3.51 -12.17
CA SER A 10 8.16 -2.06 -12.14
C SER A 10 6.67 -1.70 -12.29
N ASP A 11 5.82 -2.55 -12.89
CA ASP A 11 4.39 -2.28 -12.94
C ASP A 11 3.73 -2.43 -11.55
N VAL A 12 4.26 -3.31 -10.71
CA VAL A 12 3.88 -3.40 -9.28
C VAL A 12 4.40 -2.18 -8.51
N GLY A 13 5.61 -1.71 -8.79
CA GLY A 13 6.14 -0.46 -8.23
C GLY A 13 5.26 0.74 -8.58
N LYS A 14 4.89 0.88 -9.85
CA LYS A 14 3.96 1.92 -10.33
C LYS A 14 2.61 1.85 -9.63
N TYR A 15 2.07 0.65 -9.39
CA TYR A 15 0.81 0.51 -8.65
C TYR A 15 0.87 1.17 -7.27
N PHE A 16 1.90 0.86 -6.48
CA PHE A 16 2.06 1.48 -5.16
C PHE A 16 2.33 2.98 -5.25
N LYS A 17 3.09 3.43 -6.27
CA LYS A 17 3.25 4.86 -6.53
C LYS A 17 1.93 5.57 -6.83
N THR A 18 1.06 4.96 -7.65
CA THR A 18 -0.27 5.51 -7.94
C THR A 18 -1.13 5.58 -6.67
N VAL A 19 -1.05 4.58 -5.78
CA VAL A 19 -1.71 4.62 -4.46
C VAL A 19 -1.18 5.80 -3.64
N GLN A 20 0.14 5.96 -3.53
CA GLN A 20 0.78 7.07 -2.83
C GLN A 20 0.30 8.43 -3.36
N GLU A 21 0.39 8.65 -4.68
CA GLU A 21 0.02 9.91 -5.33
C GLU A 21 -1.48 10.23 -5.14
N THR A 22 -2.34 9.22 -5.26
CA THR A 22 -3.79 9.39 -5.09
C THR A 22 -4.15 9.78 -3.65
N VAL A 23 -3.56 9.09 -2.66
CA VAL A 23 -3.83 9.37 -1.25
C VAL A 23 -3.25 10.73 -0.84
N GLN A 24 -2.07 11.08 -1.35
CA GLN A 24 -1.47 12.41 -1.18
C GLN A 24 -2.37 13.51 -1.76
N GLY A 25 -2.90 13.31 -2.98
CA GLY A 25 -3.84 14.25 -3.59
C GLY A 25 -5.12 14.45 -2.76
N THR A 26 -5.63 13.40 -2.11
CA THR A 26 -6.77 13.50 -1.19
C THR A 26 -6.40 14.30 0.07
N LYS A 27 -5.25 14.00 0.69
CA LYS A 27 -4.73 14.75 1.84
C LYS A 27 -4.62 16.24 1.55
N ASP A 28 -4.06 16.60 0.39
CA ASP A 28 -3.85 18.00 0.02
C ASP A 28 -5.18 18.73 -0.21
N LYS A 29 -6.15 18.08 -0.87
CA LYS A 29 -7.50 18.63 -1.05
C LYS A 29 -8.24 18.83 0.28
N LEU A 30 -8.13 17.89 1.23
CA LEU A 30 -8.73 18.05 2.55
C LEU A 30 -8.13 19.22 3.33
N ASN A 31 -6.80 19.38 3.30
CA ASN A 31 -6.13 20.52 3.92
C ASN A 31 -6.51 21.85 3.26
N LYS A 32 -6.68 21.87 1.94
CA LYS A 32 -7.16 23.03 1.20
C LYS A 32 -8.57 23.44 1.66
N ILE A 33 -9.50 22.48 1.77
CA ILE A 33 -10.86 22.73 2.28
C ILE A 33 -10.81 23.35 3.67
N VAL A 34 -9.98 22.82 4.58
CA VAL A 34 -9.82 23.39 5.94
C VAL A 34 -9.32 24.83 5.89
N ALA A 35 -8.35 25.14 5.02
CA ALA A 35 -7.83 26.50 4.87
C ALA A 35 -8.88 27.48 4.34
N GLU A 36 -9.67 27.06 3.34
CA GLU A 36 -10.77 27.85 2.77
C GLU A 36 -11.87 28.11 3.81
N MET A 37 -12.27 27.09 4.56
CA MET A 37 -13.24 27.25 5.65
C MET A 37 -12.80 28.27 6.72
N LYS A 38 -11.51 28.31 7.05
CA LYS A 38 -10.96 29.30 7.99
C LYS A 38 -11.01 30.70 7.41
N ALA A 39 -10.65 30.85 6.13
CA ALA A 39 -10.67 32.15 5.44
C ALA A 39 -12.10 32.72 5.37
N GLU A 40 -13.09 31.86 5.16
CA GLU A 40 -14.51 32.21 5.11
C GLU A 40 -15.16 32.39 6.50
N LYS A 41 -14.39 32.25 7.60
CA LYS A 41 -14.90 32.29 8.98
C LYS A 41 -16.04 31.30 9.23
N ASN A 42 -15.97 30.13 8.61
CA ASN A 42 -16.97 29.10 8.78
C ASN A 42 -17.01 28.64 10.25
N PRO A 43 -18.18 28.63 10.92
CA PRO A 43 -18.28 28.28 12.34
C PRO A 43 -17.84 26.84 12.64
N ASN A 44 -17.86 25.95 11.65
CA ASN A 44 -17.44 24.56 11.79
C ASN A 44 -15.95 24.33 11.49
N ALA A 45 -15.20 25.36 11.09
CA ALA A 45 -13.81 25.22 10.63
C ALA A 45 -12.91 24.51 11.65
N ALA A 46 -13.04 24.82 12.94
CA ALA A 46 -12.26 24.19 14.00
C ALA A 46 -12.56 22.69 14.17
N GLY A 47 -13.84 22.31 14.09
CA GLY A 47 -14.26 20.91 14.17
C GLY A 47 -13.78 20.10 12.97
N VAL A 48 -13.94 20.66 11.76
CA VAL A 48 -13.47 20.02 10.53
C VAL A 48 -11.95 19.91 10.51
N GLU A 49 -11.22 20.94 10.93
CA GLU A 49 -9.76 20.88 11.05
C GLU A 49 -9.31 19.74 11.96
N SER A 50 -9.94 19.59 13.13
CA SER A 50 -9.61 18.52 14.08
C SER A 50 -9.82 17.14 13.45
N ALA A 51 -10.98 16.93 12.80
CA ALA A 51 -11.30 15.67 12.13
C ALA A 51 -10.34 15.36 10.97
N VAL A 52 -10.01 16.37 10.15
CA VAL A 52 -9.07 16.23 9.03
C VAL A 52 -7.67 15.94 9.54
N LYS A 53 -7.17 16.65 10.56
CA LYS A 53 -5.86 16.38 11.16
C LYS A 53 -5.76 14.95 11.69
N LYS A 54 -6.82 14.46 12.33
CA LYS A 54 -6.88 13.08 12.81
C LYS A 54 -6.85 12.08 11.66
N LEU A 55 -7.69 12.26 10.64
CA LEU A 55 -7.71 11.38 9.46
C LEU A 55 -6.35 11.35 8.73
N VAL A 56 -5.73 12.52 8.55
CA VAL A 56 -4.42 12.65 7.89
C VAL A 56 -3.35 11.92 8.68
N SER A 57 -3.15 12.28 9.95
CA SER A 57 -2.05 11.75 10.77
C SER A 57 -2.21 10.28 11.16
N GLU A 58 -3.44 9.83 11.44
CA GLU A 58 -3.67 8.45 11.88
C GLU A 58 -3.81 7.47 10.72
N THR A 59 -4.21 7.95 9.53
CA THR A 59 -4.55 7.09 8.39
C THR A 59 -3.79 7.46 7.11
N LEU A 60 -4.02 8.63 6.52
CA LEU A 60 -3.51 8.93 5.17
C LEU A 60 -1.98 8.97 5.12
N ASP A 61 -1.33 9.59 6.11
CA ASP A 61 0.13 9.70 6.17
C ASP A 61 0.81 8.32 6.25
N LYS A 62 0.21 7.39 6.97
CA LYS A 62 0.74 6.04 7.13
C LYS A 62 0.56 5.20 5.87
N ILE A 63 -0.59 5.35 5.19
CA ILE A 63 -0.82 4.72 3.87
C ILE A 63 0.18 5.27 2.85
N ILE A 64 0.40 6.59 2.82
CA ILE A 64 1.39 7.24 1.94
C ILE A 64 2.79 6.69 2.22
N ALA A 65 3.19 6.59 3.49
CA ALA A 65 4.49 6.05 3.89
C ALA A 65 4.67 4.59 3.46
N GLY A 66 3.70 3.72 3.75
CA GLY A 66 3.77 2.31 3.36
C GLY A 66 3.77 2.10 1.84
N ALA A 67 2.98 2.88 1.10
CA ALA A 67 2.96 2.83 -0.36
C ALA A 67 4.27 3.32 -0.97
N LYS A 68 4.87 4.37 -0.41
CA LYS A 68 6.20 4.86 -0.81
C LYS A 68 7.26 3.79 -0.58
N GLU A 69 7.30 3.18 0.61
CA GLU A 69 8.28 2.12 0.94
C GLU A 69 8.14 0.90 0.02
N ALA A 70 6.90 0.46 -0.26
CA ALA A 70 6.64 -0.62 -1.21
C ALA A 70 7.04 -0.29 -2.64
N SER A 71 6.75 0.94 -3.11
CA SER A 71 7.15 1.40 -4.44
C SER A 71 8.67 1.49 -4.58
N GLU A 72 9.37 2.04 -3.58
CA GLU A 72 10.82 2.23 -3.60
C GLU A 72 11.57 0.90 -3.50
N ALA A 73 11.03 -0.08 -2.77
CA ALA A 73 11.59 -1.43 -2.70
C ALA A 73 11.62 -2.12 -4.08
N ILE A 74 10.65 -1.83 -4.94
CA ILE A 74 10.58 -2.41 -6.29
C ILE A 74 11.42 -1.60 -7.29
N GLY A 75 11.40 -0.27 -7.14
CA GLY A 75 12.10 0.64 -8.04
C GLY A 75 11.59 0.55 -9.48
N ASP A 76 12.53 0.60 -10.42
CA ASP A 76 12.31 0.59 -11.87
C ASP A 76 12.60 -0.77 -12.52
N ALA A 77 12.63 -1.85 -11.73
CA ALA A 77 12.94 -3.20 -12.19
C ALA A 77 12.15 -3.59 -13.46
N SER A 78 12.87 -3.79 -14.56
CA SER A 78 12.31 -4.09 -15.88
C SER A 78 11.93 -5.55 -16.09
N GLU A 79 12.43 -6.43 -15.23
CA GLU A 79 12.28 -7.88 -15.38
C GLU A 79 10.82 -8.31 -15.26
N PRO A 80 10.41 -9.36 -15.99
CA PRO A 80 9.11 -9.99 -15.78
C PRO A 80 8.92 -10.42 -14.33
N ILE A 81 7.68 -10.40 -13.85
CA ILE A 81 7.35 -10.87 -12.49
C ILE A 81 7.72 -12.36 -12.33
N GLY A 82 7.44 -13.16 -13.35
CA GLY A 82 7.78 -14.59 -13.40
C GLY A 82 9.15 -14.89 -14.02
N ASN A 83 10.13 -13.99 -13.90
CA ASN A 83 11.43 -14.18 -14.53
C ASN A 83 12.13 -15.46 -14.02
N ILE A 84 12.55 -16.32 -14.93
CA ILE A 84 13.34 -17.53 -14.64
C ILE A 84 14.76 -17.26 -15.11
N ALA A 85 15.71 -17.35 -14.19
CA ALA A 85 17.11 -17.13 -14.52
C ALA A 85 17.66 -18.25 -15.42
N ALA A 86 18.68 -17.95 -16.21
CA ALA A 86 19.41 -18.97 -16.97
C ALA A 86 20.06 -20.01 -16.03
N ASN A 87 20.36 -21.20 -16.56
CA ASN A 87 20.93 -22.30 -15.78
C ASN A 87 22.09 -21.84 -14.87
N ASN A 88 22.04 -22.26 -13.61
CA ASN A 88 23.05 -22.01 -12.56
C ASN A 88 23.19 -20.55 -12.07
N ALA A 89 22.24 -19.67 -12.36
CA ALA A 89 22.18 -18.37 -11.70
C ALA A 89 21.64 -18.48 -10.26
N GLY A 90 22.33 -17.85 -9.31
CA GLY A 90 21.85 -17.74 -7.92
C GLY A 90 20.64 -16.82 -7.80
N GLY A 91 19.84 -17.01 -6.74
CA GLY A 91 18.72 -16.11 -6.42
C GLY A 91 19.21 -14.72 -6.03
N ALA A 92 18.39 -13.70 -6.28
CA ALA A 92 18.67 -12.34 -5.81
C ALA A 92 18.55 -12.26 -4.27
N ALA A 93 19.40 -11.44 -3.65
CA ALA A 93 19.31 -11.18 -2.22
C ALA A 93 17.96 -10.52 -1.88
N GLY A 94 17.23 -11.06 -0.92
CA GLY A 94 15.86 -10.65 -0.57
C GLY A 94 15.74 -9.35 0.23
N ALA A 95 16.76 -8.49 0.28
CA ALA A 95 16.74 -7.28 1.12
C ALA A 95 15.58 -6.34 0.75
N ASP A 96 15.25 -6.23 -0.53
CA ASP A 96 14.13 -5.41 -0.98
C ASP A 96 12.77 -6.11 -0.84
N VAL A 97 12.75 -7.44 -0.72
CA VAL A 97 11.53 -8.20 -0.38
C VAL A 97 11.08 -7.84 1.03
N GLU A 98 12.01 -7.73 1.98
CA GLU A 98 11.68 -7.35 3.35
C GLU A 98 11.04 -5.96 3.41
N LYS A 99 11.57 -4.97 2.67
CA LYS A 99 11.00 -3.62 2.58
C LYS A 99 9.63 -3.62 1.91
N LEU A 100 9.46 -4.37 0.83
CA LEU A 100 8.16 -4.51 0.15
C LEU A 100 7.10 -5.04 1.12
N VAL A 101 7.43 -6.11 1.85
CA VAL A 101 6.53 -6.69 2.86
C VAL A 101 6.23 -5.70 3.99
N LYS A 102 7.24 -4.98 4.49
CA LYS A 102 7.05 -3.93 5.51
C LYS A 102 6.12 -2.82 5.03
N GLY A 103 6.33 -2.30 3.83
CA GLY A 103 5.47 -1.27 3.23
C GLY A 103 4.01 -1.72 3.10
N ILE A 104 3.79 -2.93 2.58
CA ILE A 104 2.45 -3.53 2.46
C ILE A 104 1.81 -3.71 3.85
N LYS A 105 2.55 -4.25 4.81
CA LYS A 105 2.05 -4.43 6.18
C LYS A 105 1.64 -3.10 6.81
N GLY A 106 2.44 -2.05 6.63
CA GLY A 106 2.12 -0.71 7.11
C GLY A 106 0.79 -0.17 6.56
N ILE A 107 0.45 -0.48 5.32
CA ILE A 107 -0.87 -0.13 4.74
C ILE A 107 -1.97 -1.00 5.36
N VAL A 108 -1.78 -2.31 5.39
CA VAL A 108 -2.79 -3.29 5.82
C VAL A 108 -3.17 -3.09 7.30
N ASP A 109 -2.19 -2.86 8.17
CA ASP A 109 -2.42 -2.63 9.60
C ASP A 109 -3.34 -1.42 9.84
N ILE A 110 -3.21 -0.38 9.01
CA ILE A 110 -4.00 0.86 9.11
C ILE A 110 -5.39 0.72 8.50
N VAL A 111 -5.54 -0.05 7.43
CA VAL A 111 -6.83 -0.25 6.77
C VAL A 111 -7.69 -1.25 7.53
N LEU A 112 -7.10 -2.36 7.99
CA LEU A 112 -7.86 -3.43 8.64
C LEU A 112 -8.18 -3.11 10.10
N LYS A 113 -7.31 -2.42 10.85
CA LYS A 113 -7.53 -2.06 12.27
C LYS A 113 -8.04 -3.22 13.14
N GLY A 114 -7.64 -4.46 12.85
CA GLY A 114 -8.11 -5.66 13.54
C GLY A 114 -9.50 -6.17 13.13
N VAL A 115 -10.18 -5.55 12.16
CA VAL A 115 -11.45 -6.00 11.57
C VAL A 115 -11.22 -7.10 10.53
N GLY A 116 -10.00 -7.20 9.99
CA GLY A 116 -9.55 -8.31 9.14
C GLY A 116 -8.39 -9.07 9.77
N ASN A 117 -8.33 -10.38 9.55
CA ASN A 117 -7.23 -11.23 9.98
C ASN A 117 -6.21 -11.38 8.83
N VAL A 118 -4.98 -10.90 9.02
CA VAL A 118 -3.90 -11.04 8.04
C VAL A 118 -3.50 -12.49 7.78
N ASP A 119 -3.80 -13.38 8.73
CA ASP A 119 -3.55 -14.82 8.63
C ASP A 119 -4.74 -15.60 8.07
N ALA A 120 -5.81 -14.92 7.63
CA ALA A 120 -7.00 -15.57 7.10
C ALA A 120 -6.65 -16.46 5.89
N GLY A 121 -6.90 -17.77 6.02
CA GLY A 121 -6.70 -18.74 4.93
C GLY A 121 -5.25 -19.17 4.69
N ASN A 122 -4.30 -18.74 5.52
CA ASN A 122 -2.89 -19.13 5.38
C ASN A 122 -2.72 -20.66 5.44
N ASP A 123 -3.40 -21.29 6.40
CA ASP A 123 -3.40 -22.73 6.61
C ASP A 123 -4.40 -23.49 5.72
N LYS A 124 -5.30 -22.83 4.97
CA LYS A 124 -6.43 -23.49 4.29
C LYS A 124 -6.20 -23.67 2.80
N LYS A 125 -6.76 -24.72 2.21
CA LYS A 125 -6.73 -24.97 0.76
C LYS A 125 -7.50 -23.88 0.03
N ALA A 126 -6.97 -23.43 -1.11
CA ALA A 126 -7.62 -22.44 -1.95
C ALA A 126 -8.94 -22.95 -2.57
N SER A 127 -9.11 -24.26 -2.69
CA SER A 127 -10.27 -24.88 -3.33
C SER A 127 -11.56 -24.78 -2.51
N ASP A 128 -11.47 -24.84 -1.18
CA ASP A 128 -12.63 -24.87 -0.28
C ASP A 128 -12.57 -23.84 0.86
N GLY A 129 -11.42 -23.20 1.07
CA GLY A 129 -11.22 -22.21 2.13
C GLY A 129 -11.43 -22.74 3.54
N SER A 130 -11.45 -24.07 3.74
CA SER A 130 -11.82 -24.72 5.00
C SER A 130 -10.84 -25.81 5.43
N THR A 131 -10.31 -26.60 4.49
CA THR A 131 -9.41 -27.73 4.83
C THR A 131 -7.96 -27.27 4.96
N ALA A 132 -7.22 -27.82 5.92
CA ALA A 132 -5.81 -27.47 6.09
C ALA A 132 -4.95 -27.95 4.90
N ARG A 133 -3.89 -27.20 4.56
CA ARG A 133 -2.84 -27.64 3.64
C ARG A 133 -2.00 -28.70 4.35
N THR A 134 -2.05 -29.94 3.89
CA THR A 134 -1.13 -30.98 4.33
C THR A 134 0.23 -30.78 3.64
N ALA A 135 1.31 -30.95 4.39
CA ALA A 135 2.69 -30.88 3.89
C ALA A 135 3.01 -32.04 2.92
#